data_AF-A0A1G6IAW9-F1
#
_entry.id   AF-A0A1G6IAW9-F1
#
_cell.length_a   1.000
_cell.length_b   1.000
_cell.length_c   1.000
_cell.angle_alpha   90.00
_cell.angle_beta   90.00
_cell.angle_gamma   90.00
#
_symmetry.space_group_name_H-M   'P 1'
#
loop_
_entity.id
_entity.type
_entity.pdbx_description
1 polymer ?
#
loop_
_entity_poly.entity_id
_entity_poly.type
_entity_poly.pdbx_seq_one_letter_code
_entity_poly.pdbx_strand_id
1 'polypeptide(L)'
;MPDADAFRALARSSPGRWTTLRFTERRRRDRVWSAPVRAWLRRPDLLRVEDAAGRLLDVVRAIGADHDPMWQDYRWVAELRPLELADGLDPDTRAVVVGAALELDGLREVEHAGRPAWEALVVPTGVYEPRCGCCPLLRSRRVDELEWGSVPEGVEYPTAHLVRLDLRTGVCVWAEALDGTFAGDTHDLRIEAVDEPMADELFDRARRQGAVG
;
A
#
# COMPACT_ATOMS: atom_id res chain seq x y z
N MET A 1 -9.98 -0.08 24.04
CA MET A 1 -9.20 0.80 23.15
C MET A 1 -8.41 -0.08 22.21
N PRO A 2 -8.25 0.29 20.93
CA PRO A 2 -7.32 -0.40 20.06
C PRO A 2 -5.90 -0.28 20.62
N ASP A 3 -5.12 -1.35 20.50
CA ASP A 3 -3.71 -1.39 20.91
C ASP A 3 -2.82 -1.78 19.72
N ALA A 4 -1.51 -1.74 19.93
CA ALA A 4 -0.52 -2.03 18.90
C ALA A 4 -0.69 -3.44 18.29
N ASP A 5 -1.05 -4.44 19.10
CA ASP A 5 -1.23 -5.81 18.62
C ASP A 5 -2.47 -5.94 17.74
N ALA A 6 -3.55 -5.24 18.09
CA ALA A 6 -4.73 -5.15 17.26
C ALA A 6 -4.42 -4.50 15.90
N PHE A 7 -3.66 -3.40 15.87
CA PHE A 7 -3.24 -2.75 14.62
C PHE A 7 -2.45 -3.71 13.72
N ARG A 8 -1.47 -4.41 14.29
CA ARG A 8 -0.66 -5.39 13.55
C ARG A 8 -1.48 -6.58 13.07
N ALA A 9 -2.41 -7.07 13.89
CA ALA A 9 -3.34 -8.12 13.49
C ALA A 9 -4.25 -7.69 12.34
N LEU A 10 -4.69 -6.43 12.32
CA LEU A 10 -5.49 -5.87 11.23
C LEU A 10 -4.68 -5.84 9.92
N ALA A 11 -3.45 -5.32 9.96
CA ALA A 11 -2.55 -5.30 8.80
C ALA A 11 -2.30 -6.71 8.24
N ARG A 12 -2.00 -7.68 9.12
CA ARG A 12 -1.73 -9.09 8.76
C ARG A 12 -2.93 -9.78 8.12
N SER A 13 -4.15 -9.40 8.52
CA SER A 13 -5.37 -10.07 8.08
C SER A 13 -5.93 -9.57 6.76
N SER A 14 -5.41 -8.46 6.19
CA SER A 14 -5.90 -7.92 4.91
C SER A 14 -6.04 -8.97 3.78
N PRO A 15 -5.07 -9.87 3.55
CA PRO A 15 -5.17 -10.90 2.50
C PRO A 15 -6.42 -11.79 2.60
N GLY A 16 -6.93 -12.03 3.82
CA GLY A 16 -8.07 -12.92 4.07
C GLY A 16 -9.40 -12.19 4.33
N ARG A 17 -9.42 -10.86 4.32
CA ARG A 17 -10.62 -10.06 4.66
C ARG A 17 -11.53 -9.72 3.49
N TRP A 18 -11.03 -9.86 2.27
CA TRP A 18 -11.73 -9.46 1.06
C TRP A 18 -11.17 -10.20 -0.16
N THR A 19 -12.02 -10.36 -1.16
CA THR A 19 -11.74 -11.03 -2.43
C THR A 19 -11.85 -10.08 -3.62
N THR A 20 -12.73 -9.07 -3.55
CA THR A 20 -12.80 -7.98 -4.52
C THR A 20 -12.73 -6.62 -3.85
N LEU A 21 -12.08 -5.66 -4.52
CA LEU A 21 -12.05 -4.27 -4.12
C LEU A 21 -12.21 -3.37 -5.34
N ARG A 22 -13.05 -2.36 -5.20
CA ARG A 22 -13.03 -1.18 -6.06
C ARG A 22 -12.61 0.03 -5.27
N PHE A 23 -11.65 0.79 -5.79
CA PHE A 23 -11.08 1.93 -5.10
C PHE A 23 -10.54 2.97 -6.07
N THR A 24 -10.39 4.19 -5.58
CA THR A 24 -9.62 5.25 -6.22
C THR A 24 -8.30 5.43 -5.47
N GLU A 25 -7.19 5.53 -6.18
CA GLU A 25 -5.87 5.79 -5.60
C GLU A 25 -5.22 7.01 -6.26
N ARG A 26 -4.47 7.78 -5.47
CA ARG A 26 -3.53 8.78 -5.97
C ARG A 26 -2.35 8.89 -5.01
N ARG A 27 -1.22 9.38 -5.53
CA ARG A 27 0.02 9.55 -4.76
C ARG A 27 0.41 11.01 -4.69
N ARG A 28 0.99 11.41 -3.57
CA ARG A 28 1.71 12.68 -3.45
C ARG A 28 3.20 12.39 -3.36
N ARG A 29 3.99 13.01 -4.23
CA ARG A 29 5.45 13.07 -4.15
C ARG A 29 5.90 14.50 -4.40
N ASP A 30 6.90 14.98 -3.66
CA ASP A 30 7.42 16.35 -3.81
C ASP A 30 6.30 17.41 -3.76
N ARG A 31 5.32 17.21 -2.87
CA ARG A 31 4.12 18.05 -2.70
C ARG A 31 3.16 18.08 -3.90
N VAL A 32 3.39 17.28 -4.94
CA VAL A 32 2.53 17.19 -6.13
C VAL A 32 1.70 15.92 -6.08
N TRP A 33 0.37 16.05 -6.25
CA TRP A 33 -0.52 14.91 -6.39
C TRP A 33 -0.53 14.40 -7.84
N SER A 34 -0.46 13.07 -8.01
CA SER A 34 -0.77 12.42 -9.27
C SER A 34 -2.25 12.58 -9.60
N ALA A 35 -2.59 12.43 -10.89
CA ALA A 35 -3.98 12.20 -11.27
C ALA A 35 -4.48 10.91 -10.60
N PRO A 36 -5.73 10.87 -10.11
CA PRO A 36 -6.28 9.67 -9.50
C PRO A 36 -6.58 8.60 -10.55
N VAL A 37 -6.39 7.35 -10.15
CA VAL A 37 -6.78 6.16 -10.91
C VAL A 37 -7.86 5.40 -10.18
N ARG A 38 -8.77 4.79 -10.95
CA ARG A 38 -9.80 3.88 -10.46
C ARG A 38 -9.37 2.45 -10.73
N ALA A 39 -9.45 1.61 -9.71
CA ALA A 39 -9.05 0.23 -9.80
C ALA A 39 -10.17 -0.71 -9.39
N TRP A 40 -10.25 -1.82 -10.11
CA TRP A 40 -11.05 -2.99 -9.76
C TRP A 40 -10.09 -4.14 -9.62
N LEU A 41 -10.04 -4.73 -8.43
CA LEU A 41 -9.16 -5.84 -8.11
C LEU A 41 -10.02 -7.04 -7.70
N ARG A 42 -9.72 -8.19 -8.28
CA ARG A 42 -10.23 -9.49 -7.86
C ARG A 42 -9.06 -10.42 -7.57
N ARG A 43 -8.92 -10.80 -6.30
CA ARG A 43 -7.87 -11.71 -5.87
C ARG A 43 -8.07 -13.12 -6.44
N PRO A 44 -6.99 -13.86 -6.69
CA PRO A 44 -5.60 -13.45 -6.44
C PRO A 44 -4.93 -12.67 -7.59
N ASP A 45 -5.55 -12.58 -8.77
CA ASP A 45 -4.78 -12.41 -10.01
C ASP A 45 -5.27 -11.29 -10.95
N LEU A 46 -6.44 -10.69 -10.74
CA LEU A 46 -7.03 -9.78 -11.71
C LEU A 46 -7.09 -8.35 -11.21
N LEU A 47 -6.62 -7.43 -12.04
CA LEU A 47 -6.68 -6.00 -11.80
C LEU A 47 -7.00 -5.26 -13.09
N ARG A 48 -7.93 -4.31 -13.02
CA ARG A 48 -8.22 -3.32 -14.05
C ARG A 48 -7.92 -1.95 -13.46
N VAL A 49 -7.25 -1.09 -14.22
CA VAL A 49 -6.97 0.29 -13.84
C VAL A 49 -7.44 1.24 -14.93
N GLU A 50 -8.22 2.25 -14.54
CA GLU A 50 -8.68 3.34 -15.38
C GLU A 50 -8.22 4.68 -14.83
N ASP A 51 -8.14 5.69 -15.69
CA ASP A 51 -7.97 7.07 -15.22
C ASP A 51 -9.30 7.68 -14.73
N ALA A 52 -9.22 8.91 -14.22
CA ALA A 52 -10.37 9.68 -13.77
C ALA A 52 -11.44 9.90 -14.86
N ALA A 53 -11.08 9.87 -16.14
CA ALA A 53 -12.00 10.02 -17.27
C ALA A 53 -12.64 8.69 -17.71
N GLY A 54 -12.19 7.55 -17.15
CA GLY A 54 -12.70 6.22 -17.47
C GLY A 54 -11.97 5.59 -18.65
N ARG A 55 -10.81 6.13 -19.04
CA ARG A 55 -9.97 5.51 -20.05
C ARG A 55 -9.19 4.38 -19.40
N LEU A 56 -9.23 3.21 -20.03
CA LEU A 56 -8.46 2.05 -19.62
C LEU A 56 -6.96 2.36 -19.69
N LEU A 57 -6.29 2.25 -18.55
CA LEU A 57 -4.84 2.37 -18.44
C LEU A 57 -4.18 0.99 -18.52
N ASP A 58 -4.70 0.01 -17.77
CA ASP A 58 -4.17 -1.35 -17.79
C ASP A 58 -5.19 -2.40 -17.34
N VAL A 59 -4.90 -3.64 -17.74
CA VAL A 59 -5.48 -4.87 -17.18
C VAL A 59 -4.31 -5.82 -16.90
N VAL A 60 -4.17 -6.22 -15.64
CA VAL A 60 -3.14 -7.13 -15.15
C VAL A 60 -3.76 -8.48 -14.83
N ARG A 61 -3.08 -9.54 -15.27
CA ARG A 61 -3.39 -10.94 -14.94
C ARG A 61 -2.15 -11.60 -14.32
N ALA A 62 -2.07 -11.61 -13.00
CA ALA A 62 -0.91 -12.06 -12.24
C ALA A 62 -1.05 -13.54 -11.82
N ILE A 63 -1.32 -14.43 -12.78
CA ILE A 63 -1.56 -15.85 -12.50
C ILE A 63 -0.32 -16.47 -11.83
N GLY A 64 -0.50 -17.03 -10.64
CA GLY A 64 0.55 -17.72 -9.89
C GLY A 64 1.48 -16.81 -9.08
N ALA A 65 1.22 -15.49 -9.02
CA ALA A 65 1.93 -14.60 -8.11
C ALA A 65 1.60 -14.92 -6.65
N ASP A 66 2.58 -14.78 -5.76
CA ASP A 66 2.40 -14.91 -4.31
C ASP A 66 1.82 -13.63 -3.65
N HIS A 67 1.60 -12.60 -4.48
CA HIS A 67 1.18 -11.27 -4.11
C HIS A 67 -0.06 -10.79 -4.88
N ASP A 68 -0.71 -9.73 -4.40
CA ASP A 68 -1.82 -9.11 -5.13
C ASP A 68 -1.33 -8.55 -6.49
N PRO A 69 -2.19 -8.43 -7.51
CA PRO A 69 -1.79 -7.88 -8.80
C PRO A 69 -1.22 -6.46 -8.64
N MET A 70 -0.06 -6.24 -9.26
CA MET A 70 0.70 -5.01 -9.15
C MET A 70 0.38 -4.06 -10.30
N TRP A 71 0.24 -2.77 -10.00
CA TRP A 71 0.25 -1.70 -11.01
C TRP A 71 1.34 -0.68 -10.65
N GLN A 72 2.18 -0.35 -11.64
CA GLN A 72 3.38 0.50 -11.52
C GLN A 72 4.51 -0.03 -10.63
N ASP A 73 4.27 -0.25 -9.34
CA ASP A 73 5.33 -0.60 -8.39
C ASP A 73 4.82 -1.41 -7.17
N TYR A 74 5.75 -1.93 -6.36
CA TYR A 74 5.42 -2.77 -5.21
C TYR A 74 4.77 -2.00 -4.05
N ARG A 75 4.82 -0.67 -4.04
CA ARG A 75 4.07 0.14 -3.07
C ARG A 75 2.57 -0.14 -3.20
N TRP A 76 2.07 -0.28 -4.43
CA TRP A 76 0.68 -0.65 -4.71
C TRP A 76 0.28 -1.95 -4.00
N VAL A 77 1.16 -2.94 -4.05
CA VAL A 77 0.93 -4.24 -3.42
C VAL A 77 1.05 -4.13 -1.90
N ALA A 78 1.97 -3.31 -1.39
CA ALA A 78 2.13 -3.06 0.04
C ALA A 78 0.91 -2.35 0.65
N GLU A 79 0.27 -1.43 -0.09
CA GLU A 79 -0.99 -0.79 0.31
C GLU A 79 -2.10 -1.84 0.55
N LEU A 80 -2.26 -2.76 -0.40
CA LEU A 80 -3.30 -3.80 -0.37
C LEU A 80 -3.01 -4.93 0.61
N ARG A 81 -1.73 -5.30 0.79
CA ARG A 81 -1.25 -6.34 1.71
C ARG A 81 -0.13 -5.78 2.60
N PRO A 82 -0.49 -4.97 3.62
CA PRO A 82 0.48 -4.24 4.43
C PRO A 82 1.12 -5.12 5.51
N LEU A 83 1.56 -6.33 5.16
CA LEU A 83 2.20 -7.27 6.10
C LEU A 83 3.45 -6.66 6.75
N GLU A 84 4.17 -5.80 6.02
CA GLU A 84 5.33 -5.05 6.51
C GLU A 84 5.00 -4.08 7.68
N LEU A 85 3.72 -3.77 7.90
CA LEU A 85 3.28 -2.99 9.06
C LEU A 85 2.98 -3.86 10.29
N ALA A 86 2.93 -5.19 10.11
CA ALA A 86 2.65 -6.14 11.17
C ALA A 86 3.93 -6.81 11.70
N ASP A 87 4.76 -7.30 10.78
CA ASP A 87 5.87 -8.22 11.07
C ASP A 87 7.15 -7.75 10.38
N GLY A 88 8.28 -7.91 11.07
CA GLY A 88 9.60 -7.57 10.56
C GLY A 88 10.37 -8.81 10.10
N LEU A 89 11.57 -8.60 9.57
CA LEU A 89 12.54 -9.65 9.31
C LEU A 89 13.83 -9.38 10.10
N ASP A 90 14.35 -10.43 10.73
CA ASP A 90 15.66 -10.40 11.35
C ASP A 90 16.73 -10.23 10.25
N PRO A 91 17.64 -9.25 10.37
CA PRO A 91 18.56 -8.92 9.28
C PRO A 91 19.58 -10.01 8.98
N ASP A 92 19.97 -10.81 9.97
CA ASP A 92 21.02 -11.80 9.83
C ASP A 92 20.45 -13.16 9.40
N THR A 93 19.35 -13.58 10.02
CA THR A 93 18.75 -14.89 9.82
C THR A 93 17.62 -14.90 8.80
N ARG A 94 17.09 -13.72 8.46
CA ARG A 94 15.89 -13.54 7.62
C ARG A 94 14.63 -14.22 8.21
N ALA A 95 14.65 -14.55 9.50
CA ALA A 95 13.49 -15.08 10.20
C ALA A 95 12.45 -13.98 10.44
N VAL A 96 11.17 -14.35 10.43
CA VAL A 96 10.08 -13.42 10.73
C VAL A 96 10.11 -13.02 12.20
N VAL A 97 10.17 -11.72 12.48
CA VAL A 97 10.09 -11.15 13.83
C VAL A 97 8.69 -10.58 14.01
N VAL A 98 7.81 -11.39 14.61
CA VAL A 98 6.39 -11.06 14.79
C VAL A 98 6.25 -9.84 15.68
N GLY A 99 5.46 -8.86 15.25
CA GLY A 99 5.05 -7.75 16.10
C GLY A 99 6.09 -6.65 16.31
N ALA A 100 7.27 -6.74 15.69
CA ALA A 100 8.41 -5.85 15.98
C ALA A 100 8.80 -4.92 14.82
N ALA A 101 8.08 -4.94 13.69
CA ALA A 101 8.39 -4.08 12.54
C ALA A 101 8.36 -2.59 12.89
N LEU A 102 7.43 -2.18 13.76
CA LEU A 102 7.13 -0.78 14.04
C LEU A 102 7.05 -0.53 15.54
N GLU A 103 7.54 0.64 15.96
CA GLU A 103 7.08 1.33 17.16
C GLU A 103 5.82 2.12 16.81
N LEU A 104 4.78 2.01 17.64
CA LEU A 104 3.47 2.65 17.42
C LEU A 104 3.13 3.58 18.57
N ASP A 105 2.59 4.75 18.25
CA ASP A 105 2.05 5.69 19.21
C ASP A 105 0.74 6.32 18.70
N GLY A 106 -0.06 6.85 19.64
CA GLY A 106 -1.24 7.65 19.32
C GLY A 106 -2.34 6.89 18.56
N LEU A 107 -2.41 5.58 18.69
CA LEU A 107 -3.39 4.75 17.99
C LEU A 107 -4.83 5.18 18.34
N ARG A 108 -5.58 5.55 17.30
CA ARG A 108 -6.94 6.07 17.44
C ARG A 108 -7.83 5.68 16.28
N GLU A 109 -9.14 5.67 16.54
CA GLU A 109 -10.16 5.55 15.50
C GLU A 109 -10.33 6.88 14.77
N VAL A 110 -10.44 6.78 13.45
CA VAL A 110 -10.69 7.89 12.54
C VAL A 110 -11.68 7.45 11.46
N GLU A 111 -12.09 8.41 10.62
CA GLU A 111 -12.77 8.11 9.36
C GLU A 111 -11.83 8.45 8.20
N HIS A 112 -11.78 7.58 7.19
CA HIS A 112 -11.11 7.83 5.93
C HIS A 112 -12.10 7.61 4.78
N ALA A 113 -12.46 8.68 4.06
CA ALA A 113 -13.38 8.65 2.93
C ALA A 113 -14.74 7.97 3.24
N GLY A 114 -15.38 8.31 4.38
CA GLY A 114 -16.66 7.74 4.77
C GLY A 114 -16.57 6.36 5.43
N ARG A 115 -15.37 5.86 5.71
CA ARG A 115 -15.14 4.51 6.24
C ARG A 115 -14.35 4.54 7.55
N PRO A 116 -14.73 3.73 8.55
CA PRO A 116 -13.95 3.60 9.79
C PRO A 116 -12.54 3.07 9.52
N ALA A 117 -11.55 3.73 10.13
CA ALA A 117 -10.14 3.37 10.02
C ALA A 117 -9.44 3.53 11.37
N TRP A 118 -8.30 2.86 11.53
CA TRP A 118 -7.35 3.16 12.59
C TRP A 118 -6.20 3.98 12.06
N GLU A 119 -5.77 4.97 12.83
CA GLU A 119 -4.61 5.81 12.54
C GLU A 119 -3.60 5.70 13.67
N ALA A 120 -2.31 5.62 13.33
CA ALA A 120 -1.22 5.66 14.29
C ALA A 120 -0.02 6.44 13.73
N LEU A 121 0.74 7.03 14.65
CA LEU A 121 2.11 7.43 14.37
C LEU A 121 2.98 6.18 14.45
N VAL A 122 3.82 5.96 13.44
CA VAL A 122 4.68 4.77 13.36
C VAL A 122 6.11 5.15 13.03
N VAL A 123 7.04 4.44 13.66
CA VAL A 123 8.48 4.55 13.40
C VAL A 123 8.99 3.16 12.99
N PRO A 124 9.60 3.03 11.79
CA PRO A 124 10.23 1.78 11.36
C PRO A 124 11.37 1.38 12.31
N THR A 125 11.36 0.14 12.81
CA THR A 125 12.46 -0.39 13.64
C THR A 125 13.59 -0.95 12.76
N GLY A 126 14.66 -1.43 13.39
CA GLY A 126 15.75 -2.13 12.69
C GLY A 126 15.34 -3.43 12.00
N VAL A 127 14.16 -3.99 12.30
CA VAL A 127 13.63 -5.20 11.66
C VAL A 127 12.50 -4.90 10.67
N TYR A 128 12.13 -3.62 10.47
CA TYR A 128 11.21 -3.27 9.38
C TYR A 128 11.81 -3.65 8.04
N GLU A 129 11.14 -4.55 7.34
CA GLU A 129 11.48 -4.96 5.99
C GLU A 129 10.31 -4.55 5.06
N PRO A 130 10.51 -3.57 4.18
CA PRO A 130 9.49 -3.23 3.19
C PRO A 130 9.40 -4.31 2.12
N ARG A 131 8.26 -4.39 1.46
CA ARG A 131 8.05 -5.26 0.29
C ARG A 131 9.02 -4.92 -0.86
N CYS A 132 9.34 -3.64 -1.06
CA CYS A 132 10.46 -3.19 -1.89
C CYS A 132 11.17 -2.03 -1.21
N GLY A 133 12.50 -2.10 -1.11
CA GLY A 133 13.31 -0.98 -0.61
C GLY A 133 13.30 0.23 -1.55
N CYS A 134 13.07 0.00 -2.84
CA CYS A 134 12.94 1.05 -3.86
C CYS A 134 11.69 1.95 -3.69
N CYS A 135 10.58 1.39 -3.19
CA CYS A 135 9.27 2.05 -3.08
C CYS A 135 8.52 1.65 -1.79
N PRO A 136 9.12 1.84 -0.60
CA PRO A 136 8.57 1.37 0.66
C PRO A 136 7.29 2.14 1.03
N LEU A 137 6.44 1.59 1.91
CA LEU A 137 5.41 2.40 2.55
C LEU A 137 6.06 3.46 3.44
N LEU A 138 7.04 3.04 4.23
CA LEU A 138 7.74 3.85 5.23
C LEU A 138 9.22 3.97 4.84
N ARG A 139 9.59 5.11 4.24
CA ARG A 139 10.98 5.33 3.82
C ARG A 139 11.84 5.62 5.05
N SER A 140 12.99 4.97 5.13
CA SER A 140 13.97 5.22 6.19
C SER A 140 15.38 5.13 5.63
N ARG A 141 16.35 5.69 6.36
CA ARG A 141 17.76 5.63 5.98
C ARG A 141 18.21 4.19 5.75
N ARG A 142 17.87 3.30 6.69
CA ARG A 142 18.22 1.88 6.64
C ARG A 142 17.66 1.21 5.38
N VAL A 143 16.42 1.51 5.00
CA VAL A 143 15.79 0.92 3.81
C VAL A 143 16.56 1.34 2.55
N ASP A 144 16.89 2.62 2.41
CA ASP A 144 17.66 3.10 1.27
C ASP A 144 19.10 2.55 1.27
N GLU A 145 19.75 2.43 2.43
CA GLU A 145 21.09 1.82 2.56
C GLU A 145 21.09 0.36 2.11
N LEU A 146 20.07 -0.42 2.49
CA LEU A 146 19.93 -1.82 2.08
C LEU A 146 19.65 -1.97 0.59
N GLU A 147 18.81 -1.10 0.03
CA GLU A 147 18.44 -1.13 -1.39
C GLU A 147 19.60 -0.69 -2.29
N TRP A 148 20.27 0.41 -1.96
CA TRP A 148 21.22 1.09 -2.86
C TRP A 148 22.68 0.98 -2.44
N GLY A 149 22.97 0.39 -1.27
CA GLY A 149 24.31 0.30 -0.69
C GLY A 149 24.91 1.64 -0.24
N SER A 150 24.18 2.75 -0.42
CA SER A 150 24.56 4.10 -0.02
C SER A 150 23.32 4.98 0.11
N VAL A 151 23.45 6.09 0.82
CA VAL A 151 22.40 7.12 0.91
C VAL A 151 22.89 8.41 0.28
N PRO A 152 22.04 9.12 -0.47
CA PRO A 152 22.44 10.40 -1.07
C PRO A 152 22.80 11.42 0.01
N GLU A 153 23.81 12.24 -0.27
CA GLU A 153 24.22 13.32 0.62
C GLU A 153 23.11 14.38 0.76
N GLY A 154 22.92 14.90 1.97
CA GLY A 154 21.94 15.94 2.25
C GLY A 154 20.48 15.47 2.37
N VAL A 155 20.22 14.16 2.27
CA VAL A 155 18.88 13.60 2.52
C VAL A 155 18.62 13.51 4.02
N GLU A 156 17.53 14.16 4.45
CA GLU A 156 16.98 14.04 5.79
C GLU A 156 15.82 13.04 5.74
N TYR A 157 15.99 11.89 6.40
CA TYR A 157 14.97 10.85 6.42
C TYR A 157 13.87 11.17 7.43
N PRO A 158 12.61 10.72 7.18
CA PRO A 158 11.51 10.96 8.08
C PRO A 158 11.76 10.31 9.45
N THR A 159 11.44 11.03 10.52
CA THR A 159 11.52 10.53 11.90
C THR A 159 10.29 9.73 12.30
N ALA A 160 9.14 10.02 11.69
CA ALA A 160 7.88 9.30 11.90
C ALA A 160 6.98 9.36 10.67
N HIS A 161 6.05 8.42 10.61
CA HIS A 161 5.03 8.34 9.57
C HIS A 161 3.64 8.32 10.20
N LEU A 162 2.66 8.88 9.50
CA LEU A 162 1.25 8.70 9.84
C LEU A 162 0.66 7.62 8.94
N VAL A 163 0.10 6.57 9.54
CA VAL A 163 -0.46 5.44 8.81
C VAL A 163 -1.93 5.23 9.15
N ARG A 164 -2.75 4.90 8.15
CA ARG A 164 -4.15 4.50 8.33
C ARG A 164 -4.46 3.14 7.74
N LEU A 165 -5.16 2.30 8.50
CA LEU A 165 -5.72 1.03 8.05
C LEU A 165 -7.25 1.09 8.04
N ASP A 166 -7.89 0.75 6.91
CA ASP A 166 -9.34 0.57 6.86
C ASP A 166 -9.76 -0.61 7.76
N LEU A 167 -10.71 -0.38 8.66
CA LEU A 167 -11.06 -1.37 9.70
C LEU A 167 -11.68 -2.65 9.14
N ARG A 168 -12.43 -2.55 8.04
CA ARG A 168 -13.10 -3.71 7.44
C ARG A 168 -12.10 -4.59 6.70
N THR A 169 -11.24 -3.97 5.92
CA THR A 169 -10.39 -4.65 4.91
C THR A 169 -8.96 -4.87 5.38
N GLY A 170 -8.46 -4.07 6.33
CA GLY A 170 -7.05 -4.07 6.72
C GLY A 170 -6.09 -3.45 5.70
N VAL A 171 -6.62 -2.85 4.62
CA VAL A 171 -5.83 -2.13 3.60
C VAL A 171 -5.22 -0.88 4.21
N CYS A 172 -3.96 -0.61 3.88
CA CYS A 172 -3.31 0.65 4.19
C CYS A 172 -3.83 1.71 3.23
N VAL A 173 -4.66 2.62 3.74
CA VAL A 173 -5.34 3.67 2.95
C VAL A 173 -4.61 5.01 2.97
N TRP A 174 -3.64 5.14 3.86
CA TRP A 174 -2.77 6.31 4.00
C TRP A 174 -1.44 5.90 4.63
N ALA A 175 -0.32 6.37 4.07
CA ALA A 175 1.00 6.30 4.70
C ALA A 175 1.81 7.53 4.30
N GLU A 176 1.98 8.48 5.21
CA GLU A 176 2.61 9.78 4.98
C GLU A 176 3.90 9.92 5.80
N ALA A 177 4.98 10.34 5.15
CA ALA A 177 6.17 10.84 5.83
C ALA A 177 5.90 12.24 6.40
N LEU A 178 6.13 12.44 7.70
CA LEU A 178 5.72 13.67 8.39
C LEU A 178 6.74 14.80 8.29
N ASP A 179 8.02 14.47 8.07
CA ASP A 179 9.14 15.40 8.09
C ASP A 179 10.29 14.94 7.17
N GLY A 180 11.41 15.67 7.22
CA GLY A 180 12.58 15.43 6.38
C GLY A 180 12.37 15.82 4.91
N THR A 181 13.27 15.35 4.05
CA THR A 181 13.26 15.59 2.59
C THR A 181 11.99 15.07 1.94
N PHE A 182 11.42 13.99 2.47
CA PHE A 182 10.23 13.32 1.94
C PHE A 182 8.93 13.80 2.60
N ALA A 183 8.96 14.90 3.36
CA ALA A 183 7.80 15.40 4.08
C ALA A 183 6.58 15.59 3.15
N GLY A 184 5.51 14.89 3.50
CA GLY A 184 4.26 14.85 2.76
C GLY A 184 4.18 13.77 1.67
N ASP A 185 5.24 13.02 1.38
CA ASP A 185 5.13 11.89 0.46
C ASP A 185 4.11 10.88 0.99
N THR A 186 3.11 10.54 0.18
CA THR A 186 1.98 9.71 0.63
C THR A 186 1.20 9.05 -0.51
N HIS A 187 0.25 8.18 -0.14
CA HIS A 187 -0.85 7.73 -1.00
C HIS A 187 -2.19 8.04 -0.30
N ASP A 188 -3.25 8.21 -1.09
CA ASP A 188 -4.64 8.36 -0.65
C ASP A 188 -5.47 7.30 -1.41
N LEU A 189 -5.76 6.18 -0.74
CA LEU A 189 -6.53 5.06 -1.30
C LEU A 189 -7.93 5.05 -0.71
N ARG A 190 -8.91 5.38 -1.54
CA ARG A 190 -10.32 5.51 -1.17
C ARG A 190 -11.06 4.26 -1.61
N ILE A 191 -11.43 3.41 -0.66
CA ILE A 191 -12.21 2.20 -0.92
C ILE A 191 -13.66 2.58 -1.21
N GLU A 192 -14.16 2.19 -2.38
CA GLU A 192 -15.52 2.50 -2.85
C GLU A 192 -16.46 1.31 -2.66
N ALA A 193 -15.94 0.08 -2.79
CA ALA A 193 -16.69 -1.14 -2.55
C ALA A 193 -15.78 -2.32 -2.21
N VAL A 194 -16.34 -3.28 -1.46
CA VAL A 194 -15.65 -4.45 -0.92
C VAL A 194 -16.53 -5.67 -1.12
N ASP A 195 -15.97 -6.72 -1.72
CA ASP A 195 -16.67 -7.97 -2.04
C ASP A 195 -17.92 -7.78 -2.92
N GLU A 196 -17.91 -6.73 -3.75
CA GLU A 196 -18.93 -6.59 -4.79
C GLU A 196 -18.64 -7.58 -5.94
N PRO A 197 -19.68 -8.21 -6.52
CA PRO A 197 -19.51 -9.09 -7.67
C PRO A 197 -18.84 -8.35 -8.83
N MET A 198 -17.78 -8.94 -9.39
CA MET A 198 -17.08 -8.43 -10.56
C MET A 198 -17.07 -9.49 -11.66
N ALA A 199 -17.74 -9.18 -12.78
CA ALA A 199 -17.83 -10.07 -13.93
C ALA A 199 -16.49 -10.18 -14.66
N ASP A 200 -16.26 -11.29 -15.37
CA ASP A 200 -14.98 -11.56 -16.03
C ASP A 200 -14.67 -10.55 -17.14
N GLU A 201 -15.71 -10.08 -17.83
CA GLU A 201 -15.64 -9.11 -18.92
C GLU A 201 -15.04 -7.77 -18.48
N LEU A 202 -15.13 -7.44 -17.19
CA LEU A 202 -14.50 -6.24 -16.63
C LEU A 202 -12.97 -6.28 -16.81
N PHE A 203 -12.39 -7.48 -16.78
CA PHE A 203 -10.95 -7.70 -16.90
C PHE A 203 -10.52 -8.07 -18.31
N ASP A 204 -11.36 -7.88 -19.32
CA ASP A 204 -10.96 -8.07 -20.70
C ASP A 204 -10.29 -6.79 -21.25
N ARG A 205 -9.13 -6.96 -21.89
CA ARG A 205 -8.62 -5.93 -22.78
C ARG A 205 -9.49 -5.95 -24.02
N ALA A 206 -10.19 -4.86 -24.32
CA ALA A 206 -10.87 -4.73 -25.60
C ALA A 206 -9.85 -5.04 -26.70
N ARG A 207 -10.15 -6.00 -27.59
CA ARG A 207 -9.33 -6.24 -28.77
C ARG A 207 -9.20 -4.90 -29.48
N ARG A 208 -7.98 -4.43 -29.74
CA ARG A 208 -7.76 -3.33 -30.68
C ARG A 208 -8.52 -3.73 -31.94
N GLN A 209 -9.62 -3.05 -32.26
CA GLN A 209 -10.18 -3.13 -33.60
C GLN A 209 -9.04 -2.70 -34.50
N GLY A 210 -8.53 -3.64 -35.30
CA GLY A 210 -7.44 -3.37 -36.21
C GLY A 210 -7.79 -2.13 -37.02
N ALA A 211 -6.84 -1.20 -37.12
CA ALA A 211 -6.86 -0.24 -38.20
C ALA A 211 -6.85 -1.05 -39.51
N VAL A 212 -8.03 -1.24 -40.08
CA VAL A 212 -8.22 -1.58 -41.49
C VAL A 212 -8.60 -0.27 -42.15
N GLY A 213 -7.71 0.25 -43.00
CA GLY A 213 -7.89 1.47 -43.77
C GLY A 213 -6.63 2.31 -43.82
#